data_AF-A0A074JQE3-F1
#
_entry.id   AF-A0A074JQE3-F1
#
_cell.length_a   1.000
_cell.length_b   1.000
_cell.length_c   1.000
_cell.angle_alpha   90.00
_cell.angle_beta   90.00
_cell.angle_gamma   90.00
#
_symmetry.space_group_name_H-M   'P 1'
#
loop_
_entity.id
_entity.type
_entity.pdbx_description
1 polymer ?
#
loop_
_entity_poly.entity_id
_entity_poly.type
_entity_poly.pdbx_seq_one_letter_code
_entity_poly.pdbx_strand_id
1 'polypeptide(L)' 'MTRTIIAAAVLILAPLAASAECPREHQASMSCPTGQVWDKDAKSCVLQSS' A
#
# COMPACT_ATOMS: atom_id res chain seq x y z
N MET A 1 -0.22 1.64 41.54
CA MET A 1 -1.37 2.34 40.93
C MET A 1 -0.96 3.46 39.96
N THR A 2 0.08 4.26 40.23
CA THR A 2 0.53 5.34 39.31
C THR A 2 1.24 4.82 38.06
N ARG A 3 2.02 3.74 38.20
CA ARG A 3 2.77 3.10 37.09
C ARG A 3 1.88 2.59 35.96
N THR A 4 0.69 2.08 36.27
CA THR A 4 -0.25 1.54 35.28
C THR A 4 -0.92 2.64 34.47
N ILE A 5 -1.15 3.81 35.07
CA ILE A 5 -1.74 4.98 34.40
C ILE A 5 -0.77 5.56 33.37
N ILE A 6 0.51 5.65 33.71
CA ILE A 6 1.55 6.15 32.80
C ILE A 6 1.68 5.22 31.58
N ALA A 7 1.68 3.90 31.79
CA ALA A 7 1.76 2.94 30.69
C ALA A 7 0.54 3.01 29.75
N ALA A 8 -0.66 3.17 30.29
CA ALA A 8 -1.88 3.33 29.49
C ALA A 8 -1.84 4.61 28.65
N ALA A 9 -1.36 5.73 29.22
CA ALA A 9 -1.22 6.99 28.50
C ALA A 9 -0.28 6.87 27.29
N VAL A 10 0.85 6.17 27.43
CA VAL A 10 1.81 5.96 26.32
C VAL A 10 1.20 5.11 25.19
N LEU A 11 0.42 4.08 25.52
CA LEU A 11 -0.20 3.20 24.53
C LEU A 11 -1.28 3.92 23.70
N ILE A 12 -2.01 4.88 24.28
CA ILE A 12 -3.04 5.66 23.56
C ILE A 12 -2.40 6.63 22.54
N LEU A 13 -1.16 7.07 22.78
CA LEU A 13 -0.43 7.99 21.90
C LEU A 13 0.33 7.26 20.76
N ALA A 14 0.50 5.95 20.84
CA ALA A 14 1.25 5.17 19.85
C ALA A 14 0.66 5.17 18.42
N PRO A 15 -0.67 5.11 18.20
CA PRO A 15 -1.25 5.09 16.85
C PRO A 15 -1.02 6.38 16.05
N LEU A 16 -0.72 7.51 16.71
CA LEU A 16 -0.43 8.77 16.00
C LEU A 16 0.95 8.76 15.33
N ALA A 17 1.88 7.94 15.84
CA ALA A 17 3.20 7.73 15.22
C ALA A 17 3.16 6.71 14.08
N ALA A 18 2.11 5.89 13.99
CA ALA A 18 1.90 4.88 12.95
C ALA A 18 1.26 5.44 11.67
N SER A 19 1.57 6.69 11.31
CA SER A 19 1.12 7.35 10.09
C SER A 19 2.24 7.47 9.06
N ALA A 20 3.22 6.54 9.10
CA ALA A 20 4.32 6.53 8.14
C ALA A 20 4.73 5.13 7.63
N GLU A 21 3.97 4.07 7.96
CA GLU A 21 4.22 2.72 7.42
C GLU A 21 3.16 2.26 6.43
N CYS A 22 2.74 3.12 5.50
CA CYS A 22 2.40 2.61 4.18
C CYS A 22 3.72 2.55 3.41
N PRO A 23 4.31 1.37 3.16
CA PRO A 23 5.47 1.28 2.31
C PRO A 23 5.11 1.92 0.97
N ARG A 24 5.93 2.88 0.60
CA ARG A 24 5.94 3.58 -0.67
C ARG A 24 6.37 2.61 -1.78
N GLU A 25 5.62 1.52 -1.93
CA GLU A 25 5.87 0.41 -2.86
C GLU A 25 4.61 0.13 -3.67
N HIS A 26 3.72 1.12 -3.83
CA HIS A 26 2.99 1.25 -5.08
C HIS A 26 4.01 1.68 -6.14
N GLN A 27 4.92 0.76 -6.51
CA GLN A 27 5.20 0.65 -7.91
C GLN A 27 3.83 0.44 -8.53
N ALA A 28 3.26 1.52 -9.06
CA ALA A 28 2.23 1.43 -10.06
C ALA A 28 2.92 0.72 -11.22
N SER A 29 3.07 -0.60 -11.10
CA SER A 29 3.01 -1.48 -12.24
C SER A 29 1.78 -0.97 -12.96
N MET A 30 1.99 -0.39 -14.14
CA MET A 30 0.90 -0.16 -15.09
C MET A 30 0.36 -1.54 -15.44
N SER A 31 -0.38 -2.11 -14.50
CA SER A 31 -1.04 -3.38 -14.64
C SER A 31 -2.21 -3.07 -15.56
N CYS A 32 -2.17 -3.69 -16.73
CA CYS A 32 -3.26 -3.60 -17.66
C CYS A 32 -4.56 -4.05 -16.99
N PRO A 33 -5.72 -3.49 -17.40
CA PRO A 33 -7.01 -3.93 -16.87
C PRO A 33 -7.19 -5.44 -17.01
N THR A 34 -8.01 -6.05 -16.15
CA THR A 34 -8.23 -7.50 -16.12
C THR A 34 -8.50 -8.05 -17.53
N GLY A 35 -7.72 -9.05 -17.95
CA GLY A 35 -7.83 -9.69 -19.28
C GLY A 35 -6.99 -9.05 -20.39
N GLN A 36 -6.20 -8.02 -20.07
CA GLN A 36 -5.27 -7.38 -21.00
C GLN A 36 -3.81 -7.59 -20.59
N VAL A 37 -2.92 -7.60 -21.57
CA VAL A 37 -1.46 -7.75 -21.42
C VAL A 37 -0.76 -6.54 -22.02
N TRP A 38 0.35 -6.12 -21.41
CA TRP A 38 1.16 -5.02 -21.92
C TRP A 38 1.87 -5.42 -23.22
N ASP A 39 1.58 -4.71 -24.30
CA ASP A 39 2.25 -4.83 -25.59
C ASP A 39 3.31 -3.72 -25.74
N LYS A 40 4.56 -4.12 -26.00
CA LYS A 40 5.69 -3.18 -26.07
C LYS A 40 5.72 -2.40 -27.38
N ASP A 41 5.22 -2.99 -28.46
CA ASP A 41 5.24 -2.43 -29.81
C ASP A 41 4.15 -1.36 -29.96
N ALA A 42 2.95 -1.64 -29.46
CA ALA A 42 1.82 -0.72 -29.39
C ALA A 42 1.91 0.26 -28.21
N LYS A 43 2.83 0.03 -27.26
CA LYS A 43 2.95 0.79 -26.00
C LYS A 43 1.61 0.94 -25.27
N SER A 44 0.80 -0.12 -25.31
CA SER A 44 -0.57 -0.13 -24.81
C SER A 44 -0.94 -1.51 -24.26
N CYS A 45 -2.04 -1.56 -23.51
CA CYS A 45 -2.66 -2.80 -23.08
C CYS A 45 -3.53 -3.38 -24.21
N VAL A 46 -3.33 -4.65 -24.53
CA VAL A 46 -4.11 -5.36 -25.57
C VAL A 46 -4.80 -6.59 -24.99
N LEU A 47 -5.94 -6.98 -25.55
CA LEU A 47 -6.63 -8.22 -25.17
C LEU A 47 -5.75 -9.43 -25.52
N GLN A 48 -5.57 -10.33 -24.56
CA GLN A 48 -4.91 -11.60 -24.83
C GLN A 48 -5.85 -12.46 -25.69
N SER A 49 -5.60 -12.53 -26.99
CA SER A 49 -6.30 -13.45 -27.88
C SER A 49 -5.82 -14.86 -27.52
N SER A 50 -6.73 -15.70 -27.03
CA SER A 50 -6.50 -17.13 -26.78
C SER A 50 -6.31 -17.92 -28.07
#